data_AF-A0A453N8Y9-F1
#
_entry.id   AF-A0A453N8Y9-F1
#
_cell.length_a   1.000
_cell.length_b   1.000
_cell.length_c   1.000
_cell.angle_alpha   90.00
_cell.angle_beta   90.00
_cell.angle_gamma   90.00
#
_symmetry.space_group_name_H-M   'P 1'
#
loop_
_entity.id
_entity.type
_entity.pdbx_description
1 polymer ?
#
loop_
_entity_poly.entity_id
_entity_poly.type
_entity_poly.pdbx_seq_one_letter_code
_entity_poly.pdbx_strand_id
1 'polypeptide(L)'
;GKMDAAASMIEKAILANPTYAEAYNNLGVLYRDAGSITLSVQAYERCLQIDPDSRNAGQNRLLALNYIDEGSDDKLYDAHR
;
A
#
# COMPACT_ATOMS: atom_id res chain seq x y z
N GLY A 1 -14.35 9.97 -4.30
CA GLY A 1 -13.39 10.30 -5.39
C GLY A 1 -12.91 9.02 -6.07
N LYS A 2 -12.00 9.12 -7.06
CA LYS A 2 -11.45 7.93 -7.75
C LYS A 2 -10.70 6.98 -6.79
N MET A 3 -10.06 7.51 -5.74
CA MET A 3 -9.43 6.73 -4.68
C MET A 3 -10.42 5.81 -3.93
N ASP A 4 -11.59 6.33 -3.53
CA ASP A 4 -12.59 5.52 -2.80
C ASP A 4 -13.14 4.37 -3.66
N ALA A 5 -13.30 4.60 -4.97
CA ALA A 5 -13.71 3.56 -5.90
C ALA A 5 -12.63 2.47 -6.05
N ALA A 6 -11.35 2.86 -6.16
CA ALA A 6 -10.24 1.93 -6.20
C ALA A 6 -10.13 1.11 -4.91
N ALA A 7 -10.24 1.76 -3.74
CA ALA A 7 -10.27 1.11 -2.43
C ALA A 7 -11.36 0.02 -2.39
N SER A 8 -12.59 0.40 -2.74
CA SER A 8 -13.73 -0.53 -2.72
C SER A 8 -13.54 -1.73 -3.65
N MET A 9 -12.95 -1.53 -4.83
CA MET A 9 -12.67 -2.63 -5.76
C MET A 9 -11.59 -3.56 -5.22
N ILE A 10 -10.53 -3.01 -4.64
CA ILE A 10 -9.43 -3.78 -4.04
C ILE A 10 -9.94 -4.58 -2.84
N GLU A 11 -10.73 -3.99 -1.96
CA GLU A 11 -11.36 -4.67 -0.83
C GLU A 11 -12.24 -5.84 -1.28
N LYS A 12 -13.09 -5.62 -2.29
CA LYS A 12 -13.91 -6.71 -2.88
C LYS A 12 -13.05 -7.82 -3.46
N ALA A 13 -11.93 -7.49 -4.11
CA ALA A 13 -11.01 -8.48 -4.66
C ALA A 13 -10.36 -9.31 -3.54
N ILE A 14 -9.95 -8.68 -2.44
CA ILE A 14 -9.38 -9.35 -1.26
C ILE A 14 -10.43 -10.23 -0.55
N LEU A 15 -11.68 -9.73 -0.43
CA LEU A 15 -12.78 -10.51 0.17
C LEU A 15 -13.13 -11.74 -0.68
N ALA A 16 -13.14 -11.59 -2.00
CA ALA A 16 -13.40 -12.69 -2.92
C ALA A 16 -12.23 -13.69 -2.98
N ASN A 17 -10.99 -13.20 -2.88
CA ASN A 17 -9.79 -14.01 -2.88
C ASN A 17 -8.70 -13.43 -1.95
N PRO A 18 -8.60 -13.92 -0.69
CA PRO A 18 -7.60 -13.45 0.27
C PRO A 18 -6.14 -13.81 -0.09
N THR A 19 -5.92 -14.63 -1.11
CA THR A 19 -4.59 -14.96 -1.64
C THR A 19 -4.34 -14.31 -3.00
N TYR A 20 -5.10 -13.26 -3.36
CA TYR A 20 -4.83 -12.50 -4.57
C TYR A 20 -3.71 -11.48 -4.33
N ALA A 21 -2.46 -11.90 -4.59
CA ALA A 21 -1.27 -11.09 -4.33
C ALA A 21 -1.33 -9.68 -4.95
N GLU A 22 -1.78 -9.56 -6.19
CA GLU A 22 -1.82 -8.28 -6.91
C GLU A 22 -2.79 -7.27 -6.28
N ALA A 23 -3.88 -7.72 -5.66
CA ALA A 23 -4.77 -6.84 -4.92
C ALA A 23 -4.05 -6.16 -3.74
N TYR A 24 -3.17 -6.89 -3.04
CA TYR A 24 -2.36 -6.32 -1.96
C TYR A 24 -1.28 -5.36 -2.49
N ASN A 25 -0.68 -5.62 -3.65
CA ASN A 25 0.20 -4.65 -4.30
C ASN A 25 -0.56 -3.35 -4.63
N ASN A 26 -1.75 -3.45 -5.19
CA ASN A 26 -2.56 -2.29 -5.54
C ASN A 26 -3.05 -1.54 -4.29
N LEU A 27 -3.35 -2.26 -3.21
CA LEU A 27 -3.64 -1.65 -1.90
C LEU A 27 -2.45 -0.85 -1.38
N GLY A 28 -1.25 -1.40 -1.50
CA GLY A 28 -0.02 -0.71 -1.11
C GLY A 28 0.19 0.57 -1.90
N VAL A 29 -0.05 0.55 -3.21
CA VAL A 29 0.03 1.74 -4.07
C VAL A 29 -0.96 2.81 -3.60
N LEU A 30 -2.21 2.40 -3.32
CA LEU A 30 -3.24 3.31 -2.84
C LEU A 30 -2.86 3.96 -1.51
N TYR A 31 -2.33 3.19 -0.55
CA TYR A 31 -1.88 3.75 0.73
C TYR A 31 -0.69 4.70 0.59
N ARG A 32 0.25 4.39 -0.31
CA ARG A 32 1.38 5.28 -0.58
C ARG A 32 0.89 6.61 -1.15
N ASP A 33 0.00 6.55 -2.14
CA ASP A 33 -0.53 7.74 -2.80
C ASP A 33 -1.39 8.58 -1.83
N ALA A 34 -1.96 7.95 -0.79
CA ALA A 34 -2.64 8.60 0.33
C ALA A 34 -1.69 9.08 1.46
N GLY A 35 -0.37 8.95 1.31
CA GLY A 35 0.63 9.31 2.32
C GLY A 35 0.74 8.36 3.52
N SER A 36 -0.03 7.27 3.53
CA SER A 36 -0.02 6.25 4.58
C SER A 36 1.10 5.23 4.36
N ILE A 37 2.35 5.67 4.45
CA ILE A 37 3.53 4.86 4.06
C ILE A 37 3.63 3.55 4.86
N THR A 38 3.36 3.57 6.16
CA THR A 38 3.38 2.36 7.00
C THR A 38 2.38 1.29 6.52
N LEU A 39 1.16 1.70 6.18
CA LEU A 39 0.13 0.78 5.65
C LEU A 39 0.50 0.29 4.25
N SER A 40 1.16 1.14 3.45
CA SER A 40 1.68 0.76 2.13
C SER A 40 2.68 -0.39 2.22
N VAL A 41 3.66 -0.27 3.12
CA VAL A 41 4.67 -1.32 3.35
C VAL A 41 4.03 -2.63 3.79
N GLN A 42 3.09 -2.58 4.74
CA GLN A 42 2.37 -3.78 5.20
C GLN A 42 1.62 -4.48 4.07
N ALA A 43 0.98 -3.71 3.17
CA ALA A 43 0.28 -4.28 2.03
C ALA A 43 1.24 -4.95 1.03
N TYR A 44 2.40 -4.34 0.73
CA TYR A 44 3.41 -4.99 -0.12
C TYR A 44 4.01 -6.24 0.53
N GLU A 45 4.22 -6.23 1.86
CA GLU A 45 4.66 -7.42 2.58
C GLU A 45 3.64 -8.54 2.48
N ARG A 46 2.35 -8.22 2.57
CA ARG A 46 1.29 -9.21 2.38
C ARG A 46 1.29 -9.77 0.95
N CYS A 47 1.52 -8.93 -0.05
CA CYS A 47 1.72 -9.38 -1.44
C CYS A 47 2.88 -10.38 -1.53
N LEU A 48 4.05 -10.04 -0.97
CA LEU A 48 5.26 -10.88 -0.99
C LEU A 48 5.14 -12.16 -0.16
N GLN A 49 4.30 -12.19 0.87
CA GLN A 49 3.98 -13.43 1.60
C GLN A 49 3.18 -14.42 0.74
N ILE A 50 2.35 -13.92 -0.18
CA ILE A 50 1.51 -14.72 -1.06
C ILE A 50 2.29 -15.10 -2.32
N ASP A 51 2.99 -14.14 -2.91
CA ASP A 51 3.84 -14.28 -4.09
C ASP A 51 5.23 -13.67 -3.82
N PRO A 52 6.18 -14.47 -3.31
CA PRO A 52 7.54 -14.02 -3.01
C PRO A 52 8.32 -13.50 -4.23
N ASP A 53 7.93 -13.90 -5.45
CA ASP A 53 8.60 -13.53 -6.69
C ASP A 53 8.02 -12.27 -7.35
N SER A 54 7.05 -11.62 -6.70
CA SER A 54 6.44 -10.38 -7.17
C SER A 54 7.44 -9.22 -7.20
N ARG A 55 8.08 -9.03 -8.35
CA ARG A 55 9.02 -7.92 -8.60
C ARG A 55 8.39 -6.56 -8.35
N ASN A 56 7.12 -6.39 -8.73
CA ASN A 56 6.38 -5.14 -8.55
C ASN A 56 6.25 -4.80 -7.06
N ALA A 57 5.84 -5.76 -6.22
CA ALA A 57 5.70 -5.53 -4.79
C ALA A 57 7.06 -5.29 -4.12
N GLY A 58 8.11 -6.01 -4.51
CA GLY A 58 9.47 -5.78 -4.02
C GLY A 58 9.97 -4.36 -4.33
N GLN A 59 9.82 -3.91 -5.58
CA GLN A 59 10.21 -2.57 -6.00
C GLN A 59 9.39 -1.48 -5.30
N ASN A 60 8.06 -1.67 -5.22
CA ASN A 60 7.18 -0.71 -4.57
C ASN A 60 7.42 -0.63 -3.05
N ARG A 61 7.75 -1.75 -2.39
CA ARG A 61 8.13 -1.77 -0.99
C ARG A 61 9.44 -1.02 -0.76
N LEU A 62 10.46 -1.26 -1.59
CA LEU A 62 11.73 -0.53 -1.48
C LEU A 62 11.51 0.98 -1.65
N LEU A 63 10.69 1.38 -2.62
CA LEU A 63 10.30 2.78 -2.80
C LEU A 63 9.58 3.32 -1.57
N ALA A 64 8.61 2.59 -1.01
CA ALA A 64 7.89 3.00 0.19
C ALA A 64 8.80 3.16 1.42
N LEU A 65 9.79 2.26 1.59
CA LEU A 65 10.76 2.33 2.69
C LEU A 65 11.64 3.59 2.63
N ASN A 66 11.96 4.11 1.44
CA ASN A 66 12.71 5.37 1.31
C ASN A 66 11.95 6.56 1.93
N TYR A 67 10.61 6.52 1.92
CA TYR A 67 9.79 7.56 2.56
C TYR A 67 9.68 7.40 4.08
N ILE A 68 10.03 6.23 4.64
CA ILE A 68 10.02 6.01 6.10
C ILE A 68 11.23 6.69 6.76
N ASP A 69 12.36 6.79 6.06
CA ASP A 69 13.59 7.43 6.58
C ASP A 69 13.55 8.97 6.47
N GLU A 70 12.74 9.52 5.56
CA GLU A 70 12.48 10.97 5.47
C GLU A 70 11.34 11.46 6.39
N GLY A 71 10.61 10.54 7.02
CA GLY A 71 9.28 10.80 7.58
C GLY A 71 9.05 10.34 9.02
N SER A 72 10.09 9.95 9.77
CA SER A 72 9.97 9.87 11.22
C SER A 72 9.86 11.29 11.78
N ASP A 73 8.65 11.82 11.85
CA ASP A 73 8.16 12.69 12.93
C ASP A 73 6.82 13.35 12.52
N ASP A 74 5.72 12.80 13.02
CA ASP A 74 4.64 13.53 13.73
C ASP A 74 4.08 14.88 13.22
N LYS A 75 4.26 15.30 11.95
CA LYS A 75 3.81 16.64 11.50
C LYS A 75 3.11 16.73 10.15
N LEU A 76 2.29 15.74 9.79
CA LEU A 76 1.39 15.89 8.63
C LEU A 76 -0.11 15.88 8.97
N TYR A 77 -0.46 16.22 10.22
CA TYR A 77 -1.86 16.47 10.61
C TYR A 77 -2.26 17.96 10.66
N ASP A 78 -1.35 18.90 10.42
CA ASP A 78 -1.64 20.36 10.49
C ASP A 78 -1.74 21.08 9.13
N ALA A 79 -1.74 20.37 7.99
CA ALA A 79 -1.85 21.01 6.67
C ALA A 79 -3.26 21.01 6.06
N HIS A 80 -4.26 20.37 6.70
CA HIS A 80 -5.65 20.37 6.23
C HIS A 80 -6.61 20.75 7.35
N ARG A 81 -6.62 22.05 7.65
CA ARG A 81 -7.83 22.75 8.10
C ARG A 81 -8.62 23.18 6.87
#